data_AF-A0A428S8C2-F1
#
_entry.id   AF-A0A428S8C2-F1
#
_cell.length_a   1.000
_cell.length_b   1.000
_cell.length_c   1.000
_cell.angle_alpha   90.00
_cell.angle_beta   90.00
_cell.angle_gamma   90.00
#
_symmetry.space_group_name_H-M   'P 1'
#
loop_
_entity.id
_entity.type
_entity.pdbx_description
1 polymer ?
#
loop_
_entity_poly.entity_id
_entity_poly.type
_entity_poly.pdbx_seq_one_letter_code
_entity_poly.pdbx_strand_id
1 'polypeptide(L)'
;MLEYAWVPSVDFSQDTDVVPERPVRQPIRSASNLTAAEKAALLDIPQAGIDMMPGIPSSVTRANFDQLMELVFSDGWTSRIGGEKHPSLPRRRILKKEVMFSFVDAEGRVVKEKYVNYTPGVPEAMLDLKRQLVEDYDKHELERIREYNMECMVNLARRRITRFSKAGTEEPPRVDRRDHPTQLVRVTLAADVLRFMSHLYDSEDEIGEED
;
A
#
# COMPACT_ATOMS: atom_id res chain seq x y z
N MET A 1 19.86 -19.32 -13.13
CA MET A 1 19.03 -18.17 -12.76
C MET A 1 17.60 -18.59 -12.96
N LEU A 2 16.91 -18.95 -11.89
CA LEU A 2 15.49 -19.27 -11.96
C LEU A 2 14.75 -17.93 -12.01
N GLU A 3 14.19 -17.59 -13.17
CA GLU A 3 13.13 -16.61 -13.27
C GLU A 3 12.04 -17.06 -12.29
N TYR A 4 11.81 -16.29 -11.23
CA TYR A 4 10.60 -16.43 -10.43
C TYR A 4 9.43 -16.05 -11.35
N ALA A 5 8.96 -17.02 -12.12
CA ALA A 5 7.70 -16.94 -12.81
C ALA A 5 6.63 -16.84 -11.73
N TRP A 6 6.29 -15.62 -11.36
CA TRP A 6 5.15 -15.33 -10.51
C TRP A 6 3.92 -15.93 -11.21
N VAL A 7 3.42 -17.03 -10.66
CA VAL A 7 2.17 -17.64 -11.12
C VAL A 7 1.05 -16.86 -10.46
N PRO A 8 0.18 -16.19 -11.22
CA PRO A 8 -0.97 -15.52 -10.64
C PRO A 8 -1.82 -16.56 -9.92
N SER A 9 -2.18 -16.31 -8.65
CA SER A 9 -3.09 -17.17 -7.89
C SER A 9 -4.53 -17.13 -8.42
N VAL A 10 -4.84 -16.19 -9.31
CA VAL A 10 -6.14 -16.03 -9.96
C VAL A 10 -5.99 -16.33 -11.44
N ASP A 11 -6.70 -17.35 -11.92
CA ASP A 11 -6.80 -17.66 -13.35
C ASP A 11 -8.05 -17.01 -13.95
N PHE A 12 -7.85 -16.23 -15.02
CA PHE A 12 -8.93 -15.62 -15.80
C PHE A 12 -9.24 -16.37 -17.10
N SER A 13 -8.57 -17.50 -17.38
CA SER A 13 -8.77 -18.26 -18.62
C SER A 13 -10.20 -18.75 -18.82
N GLN A 14 -10.92 -19.01 -17.72
CA GLN A 14 -12.33 -19.44 -17.70
C GLN A 14 -13.29 -18.32 -17.28
N ASP A 15 -12.82 -17.08 -17.19
CA ASP A 15 -13.69 -15.96 -16.79
C ASP A 15 -14.69 -15.65 -17.89
N THR A 16 -15.98 -15.78 -17.60
CA THR A 16 -17.07 -15.48 -18.54
C THR A 16 -17.34 -13.99 -18.67
N ASP A 17 -16.86 -13.17 -17.72
CA ASP A 17 -17.04 -11.73 -17.69
C ASP A 17 -15.85 -11.00 -18.35
N VAL A 18 -15.52 -11.40 -19.57
CA VAL A 18 -14.44 -10.80 -20.38
C VAL A 18 -14.91 -10.57 -21.81
N VAL A 19 -14.30 -9.61 -22.49
CA VAL A 19 -14.42 -9.54 -23.95
C VAL A 19 -13.39 -10.45 -24.59
N PRO A 20 -13.72 -11.15 -25.69
CA PRO A 20 -12.75 -11.98 -26.40
C PRO A 20 -11.72 -11.12 -27.12
N GLU A 21 -12.18 -10.09 -27.81
CA GLU A 21 -11.34 -9.19 -28.61
C GLU A 21 -11.92 -7.78 -28.62
N ARG A 22 -11.06 -6.81 -28.92
CA ARG A 22 -11.43 -5.41 -28.96
C ARG A 22 -10.56 -4.63 -29.96
N PRO A 23 -11.16 -3.87 -30.89
CA PRO A 23 -10.40 -2.98 -31.78
C PRO A 23 -9.64 -1.89 -31.03
N VAL A 24 -8.61 -1.40 -31.72
CA VAL A 24 -7.78 -0.27 -31.34
C VAL A 24 -8.65 0.95 -31.01
N ARG A 25 -8.32 1.68 -29.93
CA ARG A 25 -9.04 2.87 -29.44
C ARG A 25 -10.50 2.65 -29.02
N GLN A 26 -10.94 1.41 -28.81
CA GLN A 26 -12.24 1.19 -28.19
C GLN A 26 -12.20 1.49 -26.68
N PRO A 27 -13.16 2.27 -26.16
CA PRO A 27 -13.30 2.54 -24.74
C PRO A 27 -13.57 1.30 -23.89
N ILE A 28 -12.95 1.26 -22.71
CA ILE A 28 -13.19 0.33 -21.62
C ILE A 28 -13.94 1.13 -20.54
N ARG A 29 -15.13 0.67 -20.19
CA ARG A 29 -16.04 1.35 -19.25
C ARG A 29 -16.31 0.54 -17.97
N SER A 30 -15.89 -0.71 -17.96
CA SER A 30 -16.11 -1.66 -16.88
C SER A 30 -15.06 -2.76 -16.94
N ALA A 31 -14.94 -3.53 -15.85
CA ALA A 31 -14.07 -4.72 -15.80
C ALA A 31 -14.44 -5.77 -16.86
N SER A 32 -15.73 -5.89 -17.18
CA SER A 32 -16.25 -6.80 -18.21
C SER A 32 -15.81 -6.45 -19.63
N ASN A 33 -15.28 -5.24 -19.87
CA ASN A 33 -14.72 -4.83 -21.16
C ASN A 33 -13.23 -5.18 -21.30
N LEU A 34 -12.64 -5.85 -20.31
CA LEU A 34 -11.26 -6.35 -20.37
C LEU A 34 -11.23 -7.80 -20.86
N THR A 35 -10.18 -8.15 -21.58
CA THR A 35 -9.85 -9.55 -21.90
C THR A 35 -9.26 -10.27 -20.69
N ALA A 36 -9.24 -11.61 -20.71
CA ALA A 36 -8.57 -12.41 -19.68
C ALA A 36 -7.08 -12.04 -19.51
N ALA A 37 -6.38 -11.79 -20.61
CA ALA A 37 -4.98 -11.38 -20.59
C ALA A 37 -4.79 -9.98 -19.98
N GLU A 38 -5.68 -9.02 -20.29
CA GLU A 38 -5.65 -7.68 -19.70
C GLU A 38 -5.94 -7.74 -18.19
N LYS A 39 -6.89 -8.58 -17.74
CA LYS A 39 -7.12 -8.82 -16.31
C LYS A 39 -5.90 -9.43 -15.62
N ALA A 40 -5.26 -10.44 -16.23
CA ALA A 40 -4.04 -11.04 -15.72
C ALA A 40 -2.89 -10.02 -15.60
N ALA A 41 -2.75 -9.13 -16.59
CA ALA A 41 -1.76 -8.06 -16.60
C ALA A 41 -2.02 -6.93 -15.58
N LEU A 42 -3.09 -7.01 -14.79
CA LEU A 42 -3.41 -6.08 -13.70
C LEU A 42 -3.24 -6.70 -12.31
N LEU A 43 -3.04 -8.02 -12.19
CA LEU A 43 -3.01 -8.72 -10.89
C LEU A 43 -1.77 -8.41 -10.03
N ASP A 44 -0.68 -7.95 -10.63
CA ASP A 44 0.52 -7.52 -9.89
C ASP A 44 0.24 -6.27 -9.03
N ILE A 45 -0.75 -5.45 -9.41
CA ILE A 45 -1.14 -4.25 -8.65
C ILE A 45 -1.71 -4.61 -7.27
N PRO A 46 -2.82 -5.37 -7.16
CA PRO A 46 -3.36 -5.77 -5.86
C PRO A 46 -2.40 -6.70 -5.11
N GLN A 47 -1.60 -7.54 -5.79
CA GLN A 47 -0.55 -8.33 -5.13
C GLN A 47 0.47 -7.43 -4.44
N ALA A 48 0.99 -6.41 -5.14
CA ALA A 48 1.94 -5.47 -4.54
C ALA A 48 1.32 -4.68 -3.38
N GLY A 49 0.01 -4.40 -3.43
CA GLY A 49 -0.74 -3.82 -2.30
C GLY A 49 -0.75 -4.72 -1.08
N ILE A 50 -1.00 -6.02 -1.27
CA ILE A 50 -0.95 -7.03 -0.19
C ILE A 50 0.47 -7.10 0.40
N ASP A 51 1.50 -7.09 -0.45
CA ASP A 51 2.91 -7.17 -0.01
C ASP A 51 3.36 -5.95 0.81
N MET A 52 2.63 -4.84 0.74
CA MET A 52 2.87 -3.63 1.55
C MET A 52 2.23 -3.67 2.94
N MET A 53 1.30 -4.61 3.20
CA MET A 53 0.65 -4.74 4.49
C MET A 53 1.54 -5.52 5.48
N PRO A 54 1.46 -5.25 6.79
CA PRO A 54 2.15 -6.05 7.78
C PRO A 54 1.42 -7.40 7.95
N GLY A 55 2.17 -8.46 8.22
CA GLY A 55 1.62 -9.79 8.47
C GLY A 55 2.12 -10.87 7.51
N ILE A 56 1.38 -11.99 7.47
CA ILE A 56 1.77 -13.17 6.71
C ILE A 56 1.60 -12.89 5.20
N PRO A 57 2.63 -13.17 4.38
CA PRO A 57 2.53 -13.07 2.93
C PRO A 57 1.30 -13.81 2.43
N SER A 58 0.43 -13.08 1.74
CA SER A 58 -0.82 -13.61 1.21
C SER A 58 -0.85 -13.43 -0.30
N SER A 59 -1.45 -14.39 -1.00
CA SER A 59 -1.65 -14.31 -2.44
C SER A 59 -2.90 -13.49 -2.76
N VAL A 60 -2.88 -12.74 -3.87
CA VAL A 60 -4.05 -12.04 -4.38
C VAL A 60 -5.22 -13.01 -4.61
N THR A 61 -6.41 -12.61 -4.18
CA THR A 61 -7.65 -13.36 -4.43
C THR A 61 -8.50 -12.66 -5.49
N ARG A 62 -9.47 -13.39 -6.06
CA ARG A 62 -10.46 -12.82 -6.98
C ARG A 62 -11.21 -11.64 -6.35
N ALA A 63 -11.56 -11.74 -5.07
CA ALA A 63 -12.21 -10.67 -4.33
C ALA A 63 -11.35 -9.39 -4.24
N ASN A 64 -10.03 -9.52 -4.05
CA ASN A 64 -9.13 -8.36 -4.05
C ASN A 64 -9.08 -7.68 -5.42
N PHE A 65 -9.08 -8.48 -6.49
CA PHE A 65 -9.12 -7.96 -7.85
C PHE A 65 -10.44 -7.26 -8.15
N ASP A 66 -11.58 -7.88 -7.82
CA ASP A 66 -12.90 -7.32 -8.06
C ASP A 66 -13.09 -6.01 -7.28
N GLN A 67 -12.62 -5.93 -6.02
CA GLN A 67 -12.61 -4.70 -5.23
C GLN A 67 -11.78 -3.59 -5.90
N LEU A 68 -10.61 -3.90 -6.43
CA LEU A 68 -9.81 -2.93 -7.19
C LEU A 68 -10.57 -2.44 -8.43
N MET A 69 -11.20 -3.35 -9.16
CA MET A 69 -11.97 -2.98 -10.36
C MET A 69 -13.17 -2.10 -10.03
N GLU A 70 -13.89 -2.39 -8.94
CA GLU A 70 -14.98 -1.54 -8.45
C GLU A 70 -14.49 -0.11 -8.19
N LEU A 71 -13.37 0.05 -7.48
CA LEU A 71 -12.76 1.36 -7.22
C LEU A 71 -12.26 2.06 -8.50
N VAL A 72 -11.75 1.30 -9.47
CA VAL A 72 -11.28 1.87 -10.75
C VAL A 72 -12.41 2.54 -11.51
N PHE A 73 -13.63 1.99 -11.45
CA PHE A 73 -14.79 2.46 -12.20
C PHE A 73 -15.86 3.17 -11.33
N SER A 74 -15.62 3.34 -10.02
CA SER A 74 -16.62 3.82 -9.05
C SER A 74 -17.15 5.23 -9.30
N ASP A 75 -16.33 6.11 -9.87
CA ASP A 75 -16.64 7.50 -10.20
C ASP A 75 -17.15 7.68 -11.64
N GLY A 76 -17.52 6.58 -12.31
CA GLY A 76 -17.91 6.59 -13.73
C GLY A 76 -16.74 6.79 -14.68
N TRP A 77 -15.49 6.62 -14.21
CA TRP A 77 -14.30 6.72 -15.05
C TRP A 77 -14.35 5.76 -16.25
N THR A 78 -13.85 6.21 -17.40
CA THR A 78 -13.71 5.38 -18.61
C THR A 78 -12.40 5.68 -19.32
N SER A 79 -11.92 4.74 -20.14
CA SER A 79 -10.68 4.94 -20.89
C SER A 79 -10.79 5.92 -22.08
N ARG A 80 -12.02 6.28 -22.51
CA ARG A 80 -12.28 7.19 -23.66
C ARG A 80 -11.95 8.63 -23.34
N ILE A 81 -12.20 9.01 -22.09
CA ILE A 81 -11.91 10.33 -21.58
C ILE A 81 -10.42 10.30 -21.28
N GLY A 82 -9.62 10.78 -22.22
CA GLY A 82 -8.34 11.41 -21.87
C GLY A 82 -8.64 12.64 -21.02
N GLY A 83 -9.20 12.42 -19.83
CA GLY A 83 -9.58 13.45 -18.88
C GLY A 83 -8.38 14.35 -18.69
N GLU A 84 -8.64 15.63 -18.50
CA GLU A 84 -7.70 16.76 -18.61
C GLU A 84 -6.37 16.60 -17.85
N LYS A 85 -6.21 15.55 -17.04
CA LYS A 85 -4.94 15.06 -16.53
C LYS A 85 -4.91 13.52 -16.65
N HIS A 86 -3.97 13.00 -17.43
CA HIS A 86 -3.52 11.60 -17.32
C HIS A 86 -3.38 11.23 -15.82
N PRO A 87 -3.86 10.07 -15.34
CA PRO A 87 -3.81 9.75 -13.92
C PRO A 87 -2.37 9.90 -13.42
N SER A 88 -2.19 10.86 -12.51
CA SER A 88 -0.89 11.17 -11.92
C SER A 88 -0.76 10.35 -10.66
N LEU A 89 0.39 9.72 -10.48
CA LEU A 89 0.66 9.02 -9.24
C LEU A 89 0.92 10.06 -8.13
N PRO A 90 0.35 9.88 -6.94
CA PRO A 90 0.53 10.81 -5.84
C PRO A 90 2.00 10.81 -5.40
N ARG A 91 2.54 11.98 -5.02
CA ARG A 91 3.94 12.10 -4.58
C ARG A 91 4.18 11.21 -3.36
N ARG A 92 5.31 10.48 -3.37
CA ARG A 92 5.76 9.65 -2.26
C ARG A 92 5.87 10.46 -0.98
N ARG A 93 5.08 10.13 0.05
CA ARG A 93 5.25 10.68 1.40
C ARG A 93 6.41 9.94 2.06
N ILE A 94 7.56 10.60 2.21
CA ILE A 94 8.69 10.03 2.94
C ILE A 94 8.35 10.07 4.43
N LEU A 95 8.29 8.90 5.06
CA LEU A 95 8.18 8.75 6.49
C LEU A 95 9.57 8.67 7.10
N LYS A 96 9.87 9.58 8.03
CA LYS A 96 11.04 9.43 8.92
C LYS A 96 10.84 8.14 9.73
N LYS A 97 11.93 7.37 9.90
CA LYS A 97 11.94 6.06 10.56
C LYS A 97 12.08 6.12 12.08
N GLU A 98 11.99 7.29 12.68
CA GLU A 98 12.20 7.47 14.12
C GLU A 98 10.85 7.67 14.80
N VAL A 99 10.53 6.77 15.73
CA VAL A 99 9.42 6.93 16.68
C VAL A 99 10.02 7.54 17.94
N MET A 100 9.50 8.69 18.36
CA MET A 100 9.94 9.36 19.59
C MET A 100 8.74 9.83 20.39
N PHE A 101 8.81 9.72 21.71
CA PHE A 101 7.86 10.37 22.61
C PHE A 101 8.30 11.82 22.84
N SER A 102 7.37 12.76 22.66
CA SER A 102 7.58 14.17 22.96
C SER A 102 6.63 14.63 24.05
N PHE A 103 7.14 15.41 24.99
CA PHE A 103 6.34 16.05 26.03
C PHE A 103 5.99 17.47 25.59
N VAL A 104 4.77 17.92 25.87
CA VAL A 104 4.34 19.29 25.59
C VAL A 104 3.88 19.97 26.88
N ASP A 105 4.24 21.25 27.04
CA ASP A 105 3.73 22.08 28.14
C ASP A 105 2.28 22.55 27.88
N ALA A 106 1.70 23.29 28.83
CA ALA A 106 0.34 23.82 28.73
C ALA A 106 0.16 24.80 27.57
N GLU A 107 1.26 25.38 27.05
CA GLU A 107 1.28 26.27 25.89
C GLU A 107 1.56 25.52 24.57
N GLY A 108 1.70 24.19 24.60
CA GLY A 108 1.96 23.35 23.44
C GLY A 108 3.42 23.31 22.96
N ARG A 109 4.37 23.78 23.77
CA ARG A 109 5.80 23.76 23.43
C ARG A 109 6.43 22.43 23.82
N VAL A 110 7.30 21.90 22.95
CA VAL A 110 7.99 20.63 23.19
C VAL A 110 9.04 20.76 24.30
N VAL A 111 8.97 19.89 25.30
CA VAL A 111 9.85 19.81 26.46
C VAL A 111 10.71 18.55 26.38
N LYS A 112 11.99 18.64 26.77
CA LYS A 112 12.88 17.46 26.84
C LYS A 112 12.54 16.62 28.07
N GLU A 113 12.51 15.30 27.92
CA GLU A 113 12.14 14.35 28.99
C GLU A 113 12.93 14.56 30.29
N LYS A 114 14.23 14.88 30.21
CA LYS A 114 15.08 15.17 31.38
C LYS A 114 14.59 16.34 32.27
N TYR A 115 13.65 17.15 31.80
CA TYR A 115 13.05 18.25 32.55
C TYR A 115 11.63 17.92 33.05
N VAL A 116 11.16 16.69 32.82
CA VAL A 116 9.85 16.22 33.26
C VAL A 116 10.02 15.51 34.59
N ASN A 117 9.40 16.04 35.64
CA ASN A 117 9.33 15.39 36.94
C ASN A 117 7.96 14.72 37.10
N TYR A 118 7.95 13.43 37.36
CA TYR A 118 6.72 12.65 37.54
C TYR A 118 6.27 12.69 39.00
N THR A 119 4.98 12.93 39.26
CA THR A 119 4.40 12.70 40.58
C THR A 119 4.36 11.19 40.88
N PRO A 120 4.42 10.77 42.17
CA PRO A 120 4.34 9.35 42.53
C PRO A 120 3.09 8.68 41.92
N GLY A 121 3.25 7.49 41.33
CA GLY A 121 2.17 6.74 40.65
C GLY A 121 1.92 7.13 39.18
N VAL A 122 2.54 8.20 38.69
CA VAL A 122 2.51 8.57 37.26
C VAL A 122 3.41 7.69 36.38
N PRO A 123 4.58 7.18 36.82
CA PRO A 123 5.40 6.31 35.98
C PRO A 123 4.66 5.05 35.50
N GLU A 124 3.85 4.42 36.35
CA GLU A 124 3.03 3.26 36.00
C GLU A 124 1.93 3.64 35.00
N ALA A 125 1.22 4.75 35.25
CA ALA A 125 0.20 5.27 34.33
C ALA A 125 0.80 5.74 32.98
N MET A 126 2.07 6.15 32.96
CA MET A 126 2.79 6.58 31.77
C MET A 126 3.04 5.40 30.82
N LEU A 127 3.26 4.19 31.33
CA LEU A 127 3.41 3.00 30.49
C LEU A 127 2.12 2.70 29.72
N ASP A 128 0.97 2.76 30.39
CA ASP A 128 -0.32 2.56 29.76
C ASP A 128 -0.64 3.68 28.77
N LEU A 129 -0.32 4.94 29.11
CA LEU A 129 -0.48 6.08 28.20
C LEU A 129 0.39 5.94 26.95
N LYS A 130 1.67 5.56 27.09
CA LYS A 130 2.58 5.33 25.96
C LYS A 130 2.06 4.20 25.07
N ARG A 131 1.54 3.12 25.65
CA ARG A 131 0.91 2.02 24.90
C ARG A 131 -0.29 2.52 24.09
N GLN A 132 -1.20 3.25 24.72
CA GLN A 132 -2.38 3.79 24.06
C GLN A 132 -2.02 4.75 22.93
N LEU A 133 -1.03 5.64 23.14
CA LEU A 133 -0.54 6.55 22.12
C LEU A 133 0.03 5.82 20.89
N VAL A 134 0.75 4.71 21.11
CA VAL A 134 1.28 3.88 20.03
C VAL A 134 0.15 3.21 19.25
N GLU A 135 -0.86 2.66 19.95
CA GLU A 135 -2.02 2.04 19.32
C GLU A 135 -2.82 3.04 18.46
N ASP A 136 -3.06 4.24 19.00
CA ASP A 136 -3.73 5.31 18.28
C ASP A 136 -2.92 5.77 17.07
N TYR A 137 -1.60 5.95 17.24
CA TYR A 137 -0.71 6.28 16.13
C TYR A 137 -0.75 5.21 15.03
N ASP A 138 -0.61 3.94 15.39
CA ASP A 138 -0.58 2.83 14.44
C ASP A 138 -1.89 2.70 13.66
N LYS A 139 -3.03 2.94 14.33
CA LYS A 139 -4.34 3.00 13.67
C LYS A 139 -4.38 4.11 12.62
N HIS A 140 -3.94 5.32 12.97
CA HIS A 140 -3.91 6.45 12.04
C HIS A 140 -2.91 6.25 10.90
N GLU A 141 -1.74 5.68 11.19
CA GLU A 141 -0.70 5.39 10.23
C GLU A 141 -1.16 4.34 9.20
N LEU A 142 -1.79 3.27 9.68
CA LEU A 142 -2.37 2.22 8.87
C LEU A 142 -3.42 2.76 7.90
N GLU A 143 -4.35 3.58 8.38
CA GLU A 143 -5.39 4.18 7.53
C GLU A 143 -4.76 5.08 6.46
N ARG A 144 -3.84 5.96 6.86
CA ARG A 144 -3.19 6.90 5.94
C ARG A 144 -2.40 6.20 4.83
N ILE A 145 -1.70 5.12 5.15
CA ILE A 145 -0.95 4.34 4.14
C ILE A 145 -1.92 3.54 3.26
N ARG A 146 -3.00 2.97 3.83
CA ARG A 146 -4.02 2.26 3.06
C ARG A 146 -4.66 3.16 2.02
N GLU A 147 -5.11 4.35 2.42
CA GLU A 147 -5.69 5.35 1.51
C GLU A 147 -4.71 5.72 0.38
N TYR A 148 -3.45 6.03 0.74
CA TYR A 148 -2.42 6.37 -0.24
C TYR A 148 -2.11 5.23 -1.23
N ASN A 149 -1.95 4.00 -0.73
CA ASN A 149 -1.67 2.84 -1.57
C ASN A 149 -2.86 2.51 -2.47
N MET A 150 -4.09 2.62 -1.96
CA MET A 150 -5.31 2.42 -2.73
C MET A 150 -5.41 3.43 -3.89
N GLU A 151 -5.15 4.71 -3.62
CA GLU A 151 -5.11 5.74 -4.66
C GLU A 151 -4.02 5.44 -5.72
N CYS A 152 -2.83 5.01 -5.29
CA CYS A 152 -1.78 4.58 -6.22
C CYS A 152 -2.23 3.43 -7.10
N MET A 153 -2.82 2.38 -6.52
CA MET A 153 -3.27 1.19 -7.24
C MET A 153 -4.34 1.52 -8.28
N VAL A 154 -5.34 2.33 -7.90
CA VAL A 154 -6.39 2.80 -8.82
C VAL A 154 -5.79 3.58 -9.99
N ASN A 155 -4.88 4.52 -9.71
CA ASN A 155 -4.24 5.31 -10.75
C ASN A 155 -3.36 4.45 -11.69
N LEU A 156 -2.63 3.47 -11.16
CA LEU A 156 -1.85 2.52 -11.98
C LEU A 156 -2.76 1.70 -12.89
N ALA A 157 -3.85 1.14 -12.35
CA ALA A 157 -4.79 0.35 -13.12
C ALA A 157 -5.43 1.19 -14.23
N ARG A 158 -5.90 2.41 -13.92
CA ARG A 158 -6.44 3.36 -14.91
C ARG A 158 -5.45 3.64 -16.04
N ARG A 159 -4.17 3.90 -15.72
CA ARG A 159 -3.12 4.15 -16.73
C ARG A 159 -2.88 2.97 -17.66
N ARG A 160 -2.89 1.74 -17.12
CA ARG A 160 -2.75 0.51 -17.91
C ARG A 160 -3.98 0.29 -18.79
N ILE A 161 -5.18 0.42 -18.22
CA ILE A 161 -6.45 0.30 -18.95
C ILE A 161 -6.55 1.34 -20.07
N THR A 162 -6.07 2.58 -19.88
CA THR A 162 -5.99 3.57 -20.96
C THR A 162 -5.07 3.10 -22.10
N ARG A 163 -3.94 2.45 -21.79
CA ARG A 163 -3.03 1.93 -22.84
C ARG A 163 -3.63 0.73 -23.54
N PHE A 164 -4.25 -0.19 -22.81
CA PHE A 164 -5.00 -1.31 -23.36
C PHE A 164 -6.06 -0.82 -24.33
N SER A 165 -6.87 0.16 -23.90
CA SER A 165 -7.88 0.81 -24.73
C SER A 165 -7.29 1.34 -26.05
N LYS A 166 -6.15 2.04 -25.98
CA LYS A 166 -5.46 2.58 -27.16
C LYS A 166 -4.90 1.50 -28.08
N ALA A 167 -4.36 0.41 -27.55
CA ALA A 167 -3.72 -0.65 -28.31
C ALA A 167 -4.72 -1.63 -28.95
N GLY A 168 -5.88 -1.86 -28.32
CA GLY A 168 -6.75 -2.98 -28.72
C GLY A 168 -6.17 -4.31 -28.24
N THR A 169 -6.56 -5.41 -28.88
CA THR A 169 -6.19 -6.79 -28.47
C THR A 169 -5.41 -7.57 -29.53
N GLU A 170 -4.99 -6.92 -30.62
CA GLU A 170 -4.17 -7.58 -31.66
C GLU A 170 -2.81 -8.02 -31.12
N GLU A 171 -2.24 -7.25 -30.19
CA GLU A 171 -1.01 -7.58 -29.48
C GLU A 171 -1.31 -7.93 -28.01
N PRO A 172 -0.48 -8.79 -27.37
CA PRO A 172 -0.59 -9.06 -25.94
C PRO A 172 -0.52 -7.76 -25.11
N PRO A 173 -1.27 -7.67 -24.00
CA PRO A 173 -1.29 -6.47 -23.17
C PRO A 173 0.10 -6.19 -22.60
N ARG A 174 0.63 -5.00 -22.90
CA ARG A 174 1.94 -4.56 -22.47
C ARG A 174 1.85 -3.61 -21.28
N VAL A 175 2.58 -3.92 -20.23
CA VAL A 175 2.78 -3.04 -19.07
C VAL A 175 4.07 -2.23 -19.28
N ASP A 176 3.96 -0.91 -19.21
CA ASP A 176 5.11 0.00 -19.26
C ASP A 176 5.84 -0.01 -17.91
N ARG A 177 7.17 0.09 -17.93
CA ARG A 177 8.02 0.18 -16.72
C ARG A 177 7.53 1.23 -15.73
N ARG A 178 6.98 2.34 -16.25
CA ARG A 178 6.45 3.47 -15.45
C ARG A 178 5.12 3.19 -14.77
N ASP A 179 4.44 2.10 -15.10
CA ASP A 179 3.18 1.69 -14.50
C ASP A 179 3.31 0.43 -13.64
N HIS A 180 4.53 0.01 -13.30
CA HIS A 180 4.73 -0.99 -12.25
C HIS A 180 4.45 -0.38 -10.86
N PRO A 181 4.01 -1.19 -9.89
CA PRO A 181 3.63 -0.74 -8.55
C PRO A 181 4.83 -0.39 -7.65
N THR A 182 5.76 0.43 -8.12
CA THR A 182 6.97 0.80 -7.38
C THR A 182 6.78 1.94 -6.37
N GLN A 183 5.62 2.59 -6.37
CA GLN A 183 5.33 3.77 -5.53
C GLN A 183 4.56 3.44 -4.25
N LEU A 184 4.11 2.19 -4.10
CA LEU A 184 3.41 1.76 -2.90
C LEU A 184 4.36 1.84 -1.69
N VAL A 185 3.77 2.17 -0.54
CA VAL A 185 4.49 2.34 0.73
C VAL A 185 4.17 1.19 1.64
N ARG A 186 5.20 0.51 2.14
CA ARG A 186 5.06 -0.53 3.17
C ARG A 186 4.60 0.11 4.47
N VAL A 187 3.55 -0.45 5.06
CA VAL A 187 3.12 -0.10 6.41
C VAL A 187 4.21 -0.51 7.40
N THR A 188 4.64 0.44 8.22
CA THR A 188 5.58 0.19 9.32
C THR A 188 4.90 0.71 10.59
N LEU A 189 4.59 -0.18 11.52
CA LEU A 189 3.92 0.17 12.77
C LEU A 189 4.95 0.65 13.79
N ALA A 190 4.61 1.69 14.54
CA ALA A 190 5.41 2.19 15.64
C ALA A 190 5.61 1.13 16.73
N ALA A 191 4.61 0.28 16.98
CA ALA A 191 4.76 -0.87 17.89
C ALA A 191 5.89 -1.82 17.45
N ASP A 192 6.00 -2.10 16.14
CA ASP A 192 7.04 -2.99 15.60
C ASP A 192 8.43 -2.35 15.72
N VAL A 193 8.52 -1.05 15.45
CA VAL A 193 9.78 -0.28 15.59
C VAL A 193 10.24 -0.26 17.04
N LEU A 194 9.34 0.03 17.99
CA LEU A 194 9.66 0.07 19.42
C LEU A 194 10.08 -1.30 19.95
N ARG A 195 9.41 -2.39 19.53
CA ARG A 195 9.81 -3.76 19.88
C ARG A 195 11.19 -4.12 19.35
N PHE A 196 11.49 -3.72 18.10
CA PHE A 196 12.81 -3.95 17.53
C PHE A 196 13.90 -3.17 18.28
N MET A 197 13.62 -1.93 18.66
CA MET A 197 14.55 -1.12 19.46
C MET A 197 14.77 -1.70 20.85
N SER A 198 13.74 -2.18 21.55
CA SER A 198 13.92 -2.78 22.88
C SER A 198 14.83 -4.02 22.83
N HIS A 199 14.63 -4.90 21.84
CA HIS A 199 15.48 -6.09 21.67
C HIS A 199 16.94 -5.76 21.36
N LEU A 200 17.22 -4.65 20.67
CA LEU A 200 18.59 -4.21 20.42
C LEU A 200 19.29 -3.77 21.71
N TYR A 201 18.59 -3.00 22.57
CA TYR A 201 19.17 -2.54 23.83
C TYR A 201 19.36 -3.68 24.84
N ASP A 202 18.41 -4.61 24.93
CA ASP A 202 18.56 -5.80 25.79
C ASP A 202 19.76 -6.67 25.36
N SER A 203 20.09 -6.71 24.06
CA SER A 203 21.24 -7.48 23.53
C SER A 203 22.60 -6.80 23.69
N GLU A 204 22.63 -5.48 23.91
CA GLU A 204 23.87 -4.73 24.17
C GLU A 204 24.28 -4.81 25.66
N ASP A 205 23.31 -4.95 26.57
CA ASP A 205 23.56 -5.09 28.01
C ASP A 205 24.08 -6.49 28.40
N GLU A 206 23.75 -7.56 27.64
CA GLU A 206 24.27 -8.92 27.89
C GLU A 206 25.74 -9.12 27.48
N ILE A 207 26.34 -8.21 26.71
CA ILE A 207 27.75 -8.32 26.25
C ILE A 207 28.72 -7.58 27.20
N GLY A 208 28.18 -6.86 28.21
CA GLY A 208 28.96 -6.10 29.19
C GLY A 208 29.28 -6.83 30.51
N GLU A 209 28.76 -8.05 30.71
CA GLU A 209 28.99 -8.88 31.91
C GLU A 209 29.76 -10.18 31.58
N GLU A 210 30.93 -10.08 30.96
CA GLU A 210 31.97 -11.11 31.12
C GLU A 210 33.30 -10.42 31.45
N ASP A 211 33.79 -10.70 32.66
CA ASP A 211 34.99 -10.17 33.35
C ASP A 211 36.30 -10.28 32.56
#